data_AF-A0A529T455-F1
#
_entry.id   AF-A0A529T455-F1
#
_cell.length_a   1.000
_cell.length_b   1.000
_cell.length_c   1.000
_cell.angle_alpha   90.00
_cell.angle_beta   90.00
_cell.angle_gamma   90.00
#
_symmetry.space_group_name_H-M   'P 1'
#
loop_
_entity.id
_entity.type
_entity.pdbx_description
1 polymer ?
#
loop_
_entity_poly.entity_id
_entity_poly.type
_entity_poly.pdbx_seq_one_letter_code
_entity_poly.pdbx_strand_id
1 'polypeptide(L)' 'MAIERTFSMIKPDATRRNLTGAITKMLEDAGLRVVASRRVWMSRREAEGFYAVHKD' A
#
# COMPACT_ATOMS: atom_id res chain seq x y z
N MET A 1 -14.88 13.63 -14.19
CA MET A 1 -14.82 13.10 -12.81
C MET A 1 -13.77 13.87 -12.03
N ALA A 2 -13.93 14.01 -10.71
CA ALA A 2 -12.92 14.65 -9.87
C ALA A 2 -11.67 13.78 -9.75
N ILE A 3 -10.52 14.38 -9.46
CA ILE A 3 -9.28 13.63 -9.16
C ILE A 3 -9.44 12.98 -7.78
N GLU A 4 -9.44 11.66 -7.75
CA GLU A 4 -9.49 10.88 -6.51
C GLU A 4 -8.09 10.45 -6.07
N ARG A 5 -7.95 10.15 -4.77
CA ARG A 5 -6.75 9.57 -4.20
C ARG A 5 -7.15 8.40 -3.33
N THR A 6 -6.42 7.31 -3.46
CA THR A 6 -6.59 6.12 -2.64
C THR A 6 -5.27 5.74 -2.00
N PHE A 7 -5.36 5.01 -0.89
CA PHE A 7 -4.21 4.46 -0.18
C PHE A 7 -4.03 3.00 -0.58
N SER A 8 -2.82 2.65 -1.04
CA SER A 8 -2.44 1.28 -1.37
C SER A 8 -1.27 0.84 -0.48
N MET A 9 -1.35 -0.39 0.05
CA MET A 9 -0.29 -0.97 0.87
C MET A 9 0.25 -2.24 0.23
N ILE A 10 1.56 -2.28 -0.01
CA ILE A 10 2.27 -3.49 -0.42
C ILE A 10 2.65 -4.26 0.85
N LYS A 11 2.02 -5.41 1.08
CA LYS A 11 2.17 -6.22 2.30
C LYS A 11 3.58 -6.84 2.44
N PRO A 12 3.98 -7.28 3.66
CA PRO A 12 5.33 -7.81 3.92
C PRO A 12 5.72 -9.03 3.06
N ASP A 13 4.75 -9.87 2.71
CA ASP A 13 4.94 -11.06 1.86
C ASP A 13 5.36 -10.68 0.43
N ALA A 14 4.71 -9.69 -0.18
CA ALA A 14 5.06 -9.20 -1.51
C ALA A 14 6.44 -8.50 -1.50
N THR A 15 6.74 -7.75 -0.43
CA THR A 15 8.06 -7.13 -0.25
C THR A 15 9.16 -8.17 -0.11
N ARG A 16 8.95 -9.24 0.67
CA ARG A 16 9.91 -10.36 0.82
C ARG A 16 10.20 -11.07 -0.51
N ARG A 17 9.21 -11.11 -1.41
CA ARG A 17 9.31 -11.69 -2.75
C ARG A 17 9.90 -10.71 -3.79
N ASN A 18 10.36 -9.54 -3.38
CA ASN A 18 10.89 -8.48 -4.25
C ASN A 18 9.89 -7.97 -5.32
N LEU A 19 8.59 -8.02 -5.03
CA LEU A 19 7.53 -7.65 -5.99
C LEU A 19 7.16 -6.16 -5.98
N THR A 20 7.79 -5.33 -5.14
CA THR A 20 7.42 -3.91 -5.01
C THR A 20 7.43 -3.17 -6.35
N GLY A 21 8.50 -3.32 -7.15
CA GLY A 21 8.61 -2.63 -8.44
C GLY A 21 7.55 -3.10 -9.44
N ALA A 22 7.29 -4.41 -9.50
CA ALA A 22 6.28 -4.99 -10.38
C ALA A 22 4.86 -4.48 -10.04
N ILE A 23 4.53 -4.38 -8.74
CA ILE A 23 3.23 -3.88 -8.29
C ILE A 23 3.10 -2.38 -8.57
N THR A 24 4.15 -1.58 -8.30
CA THR A 24 4.15 -0.15 -8.65
C THR A 24 3.94 0.05 -10.14
N LYS A 25 4.68 -0.70 -10.98
CA LYS A 25 4.53 -0.66 -12.43
C LYS A 25 3.11 -1.02 -12.87
N MET A 26 2.51 -2.06 -12.28
CA MET A 26 1.12 -2.43 -12.57
C MET A 26 0.13 -1.29 -12.27
N LEU A 27 0.32 -0.54 -11.18
CA LEU A 27 -0.53 0.61 -10.88
C LEU A 27 -0.36 1.75 -11.91
N GLU A 28 0.88 2.03 -12.30
CA GLU A 28 1.21 3.05 -13.31
C GLU A 28 0.69 2.67 -14.70
N ASP A 29 0.86 1.41 -15.11
CA ASP A 29 0.36 0.87 -16.38
C ASP A 29 -1.18 0.90 -16.43
N ALA A 30 -1.87 0.83 -15.28
CA ALA A 30 -3.32 1.01 -15.16
C ALA A 30 -3.76 2.49 -15.21
N GLY A 31 -2.84 3.43 -15.41
CA GLY A 31 -3.12 4.87 -15.52
C GLY A 31 -3.19 5.60 -14.17
N LEU A 32 -2.82 4.95 -13.07
CA LEU A 32 -2.73 5.62 -11.76
C LEU A 32 -1.38 6.31 -11.61
N ARG A 33 -1.36 7.43 -10.87
CA ARG A 33 -0.12 8.14 -10.54
C ARG A 33 0.23 7.93 -9.08
N VAL A 34 1.42 7.39 -8.81
CA VAL A 34 1.95 7.31 -7.43
C VAL A 34 2.39 8.70 -6.99
N VAL A 35 1.65 9.30 -6.06
CA VAL A 35 1.90 10.67 -5.59
C VAL A 35 2.81 10.74 -4.35
N ALA A 36 2.90 9.63 -3.61
CA ALA A 36 3.75 9.48 -2.44
C ALA A 36 4.01 7.99 -2.21
N SER A 37 5.20 7.65 -1.69
CA SER A 37 5.49 6.31 -1.21
C SER A 37 6.36 6.37 0.04
N ARG A 38 6.12 5.46 0.98
CA ARG A 38 6.93 5.30 2.19
C ARG A 38 7.02 3.83 2.54
N ARG A 39 8.24 3.35 2.78
CA ARG A 39 8.47 2.02 3.37
C ARG A 39 8.54 2.18 4.88
N VAL A 40 7.77 1.36 5.59
CA VAL A 40 7.73 1.33 7.05
C VAL A 40 7.80 -0.11 7.55
N TRP A 41 8.40 -0.28 8.71
CA TRP A 41 8.22 -1.49 9.50
C TRP A 41 7.20 -1.16 10.58
N MET A 42 5.95 -1.58 10.40
CA MET A 42 4.89 -1.28 11.38
C MET A 42 5.14 -2.06 12.66
N SER A 43 5.10 -1.35 13.78
CA SER A 43 4.95 -1.97 15.10
C SER A 43 3.58 -2.66 15.20
N ARG A 44 3.46 -3.61 16.14
CA ARG A 44 2.19 -4.29 16.41
C ARG A 44 1.06 -3.30 16.71
N ARG A 45 1.33 -2.28 17.53
CA ARG A 45 0.35 -1.24 17.90
C ARG A 45 -0.14 -0.45 16.69
N GLU A 46 0.74 -0.11 15.74
CA GLU A 46 0.37 0.59 14.51
C GLU A 46 -0.49 -0.30 13.61
N ALA A 47 -0.14 -1.58 13.47
CA ALA A 47 -0.94 -2.52 12.69
C ALA A 47 -2.33 -2.75 13.29
N GLU A 48 -2.41 -2.91 14.63
CA GLU A 48 -3.69 -3.04 15.34
C GLU A 48 -4.56 -1.79 15.17
N GLY A 49 -3.96 -0.59 15.25
CA GLY A 49 -4.66 0.66 14.99
C GLY A 49 -5.17 0.77 13.54
N PHE A 50 -4.37 0.33 12.57
CA PHE A 50 -4.74 0.34 11.15
C PHE A 50 -5.93 -0.60 10.86
N TYR A 51 -5.94 -1.80 11.44
CA TYR A 51 -6.98 -2.80 11.22
C TYR A 51 -8.15 -2.71 12.23
N ALA A 52 -8.20 -1.69 13.09
CA ALA A 52 -9.23 -1.57 14.12
C ALA A 52 -10.66 -1.60 13.57
N VAL A 53 -10.87 -1.12 12.33
CA VAL A 53 -12.17 -1.11 11.63
C VAL A 53 -12.62 -2.52 11.23
N HIS A 54 -11.72 -3.50 11.19
CA HIS A 54 -12.00 -4.89 10.81
C HIS A 54 -12.08 -5.84 12.03
N LYS A 55 -12.37 -5.30 13.22
CA LYS A 55 -12.38 -6.06 14.48
C LYS A 55 -13.71 -6.78 14.76
N ASP A 56 -14.79 -6.38 14.09
CA ASP A 56 -16.15 -6.93 14.27
C ASP A 56 -16.46 -8.04 13.26
#